data_AF-A0A1C5MXI4-F1
#
_entry.id   AF-A0A1C5MXI4-F1
#
_cell.length_a   1.000
_cell.length_b   1.000
_cell.length_c   1.000
_cell.angle_alpha   90.00
_cell.angle_beta   90.00
_cell.angle_gamma   90.00
#
_symmetry.space_group_name_H-M   'P 1'
#
loop_
_entity.id
_entity.type
_entity.pdbx_description
1 polymer ?
#
loop_
_entity_poly.entity_id
_entity_poly.type
_entity_poly.pdbx_seq_one_letter_code
_entity_poly.pdbx_strand_id
1 'polypeptide(L)'
;MNKFLLRRYLLFCVALFVNALGIAFITRAALGTSPITSVTYVLSMFTPFTIGEWTIMLNILFVVLEPFMMTRQDLKEDLRMFLLQIPISFCFGIFIDICMHYILFWLNPATYPSMIIALLIGCVILAVGIALEVKANAAMMAGEYFVKVITRRFRGEFGYIKLGFDVTLVAIACLLSLIFMSGIYGVREGTVIAALIVGPIVHFVSPYYKFLDKWITPATDEKFTDVKKNKNIIITIAREYGSGGHLLGEMLSKELGIKLYDKEFIGMAAKRSGMDENFIAKNEQSIPSFWLKCIMSKNSEQPLEGSLSSDDVLFVAESKIIQELAEKEPCIIIGRCADFILQDYPKVLKVFCYSDIENAVSRCVSEYGIKRENAESEIRRINRNRIHHYEYYTGRKWGEPHHYNLMLNTGTISLETACKLIKDIYRNM
;
A
#
# COMPACT_ATOMS: atom_id res chain seq x y z
N MET A 1 -3.16 1.80 29.29
CA MET A 1 -2.69 1.28 27.98
C MET A 1 -3.85 0.58 27.30
N ASN A 2 -4.19 0.94 26.05
CA ASN A 2 -5.34 0.37 25.33
C ASN A 2 -5.16 -1.15 25.19
N LYS A 3 -6.16 -1.99 25.48
CA LYS A 3 -6.01 -3.47 25.53
C LYS A 3 -5.37 -4.04 24.25
N PHE A 4 -5.66 -3.43 23.11
CA PHE A 4 -5.11 -3.82 21.81
C PHE A 4 -3.68 -3.34 21.56
N LEU A 5 -3.33 -2.16 22.07
CA LEU A 5 -1.94 -1.70 22.07
C LEU A 5 -1.07 -2.66 22.89
N LEU A 6 -1.56 -3.10 24.06
CA LEU A 6 -0.90 -4.14 24.85
C LEU A 6 -0.76 -5.45 24.06
N ARG A 7 -1.82 -5.91 23.37
CA ARG A 7 -1.76 -7.13 22.54
C ARG A 7 -0.77 -7.01 21.37
N ARG A 8 -0.67 -5.84 20.72
CA ARG A 8 0.32 -5.59 19.67
C ARG A 8 1.74 -5.65 20.22
N TYR A 9 2.00 -5.03 21.37
CA TYR A 9 3.31 -5.15 22.02
C TYR A 9 3.61 -6.57 22.49
N LEU A 10 2.62 -7.32 23.00
CA LEU A 10 2.80 -8.74 23.35
C LEU A 10 3.11 -9.59 22.13
N LEU A 11 2.37 -9.41 21.02
CA LEU A 11 2.65 -10.12 19.77
C LEU A 11 4.03 -9.74 19.23
N PHE A 12 4.42 -8.47 19.33
CA PHE A 12 5.75 -8.01 18.94
C PHE A 12 6.85 -8.67 19.79
N CYS A 13 6.69 -8.76 21.11
CA CYS A 13 7.63 -9.48 21.98
C CYS A 13 7.74 -10.97 21.62
N VAL A 14 6.60 -11.62 21.29
CA VAL A 14 6.61 -13.01 20.81
C VAL A 14 7.34 -13.11 19.47
N ALA A 15 7.09 -12.19 18.54
CA ALA A 15 7.76 -12.14 17.25
C ALA A 15 9.28 -11.96 17.40
N LEU A 16 9.73 -11.05 18.29
CA LEU A 16 11.15 -10.88 18.61
C LEU A 16 11.80 -12.16 19.12
N PHE A 17 11.11 -12.91 19.99
CA PHE A 17 11.61 -14.20 20.48
C PHE A 17 11.68 -15.25 19.37
N VAL A 18 10.67 -15.33 18.50
CA VAL A 18 10.66 -16.25 17.35
C VAL A 18 11.78 -15.90 16.36
N ASN A 19 12.01 -14.60 16.10
CA ASN A 19 13.14 -14.14 15.30
C ASN A 19 14.48 -14.56 15.90
N ALA A 20 14.67 -14.36 17.21
CA ALA A 20 15.88 -14.77 17.92
C ALA A 20 16.09 -16.29 17.84
N LEU A 21 15.02 -17.08 17.97
CA LEU A 21 15.05 -18.54 17.81
C LEU A 21 15.45 -18.95 16.39
N GLY A 22 14.89 -18.32 15.36
CA GLY A 22 15.23 -18.56 13.96
C GLY A 22 16.70 -18.25 13.67
N ILE A 23 17.19 -17.10 14.14
CA ILE A 23 18.60 -16.71 14.03
C ILE A 23 19.51 -17.73 14.72
N ALA A 24 19.15 -18.16 15.93
CA ALA A 24 19.92 -19.15 16.67
C ALA A 24 19.97 -20.50 15.94
N PHE A 25 18.86 -20.95 15.35
CA PHE A 25 18.80 -22.17 14.54
C PHE A 25 19.71 -22.11 13.30
N ILE A 26 19.62 -21.00 12.55
CA ILE A 26 20.46 -20.75 11.37
C ILE A 26 21.94 -20.76 11.77
N THR A 27 22.28 -20.06 12.85
CA THR A 27 23.67 -19.95 13.31
C THR A 27 24.22 -21.31 13.79
N ARG A 28 23.41 -22.09 14.52
CA ARG A 28 23.75 -23.45 14.96
C ARG A 28 23.88 -24.44 13.81
N ALA A 29 23.30 -24.15 12.64
CA ALA A 29 23.46 -24.98 11.44
C ALA A 29 24.89 -24.95 10.86
N ALA A 30 25.75 -24.01 11.30
CA ALA A 30 27.16 -23.89 10.92
C ALA A 30 27.44 -23.70 9.40
N LEU A 31 26.40 -23.40 8.62
CA LEU A 31 26.48 -23.05 7.19
C LEU A 31 26.41 -21.54 6.95
N GLY A 32 26.45 -20.73 8.00
CA GLY A 32 26.37 -19.27 7.93
C GLY A 32 25.22 -18.72 8.77
N THR A 33 24.97 -17.42 8.63
CA THR A 33 23.91 -16.68 9.37
C THR A 33 23.11 -15.76 8.44
N SER A 34 22.10 -15.07 8.97
CA SER A 34 21.49 -13.94 8.26
C SER A 34 22.50 -12.80 7.99
N PRO A 35 22.26 -11.92 7.01
CA PRO A 35 23.16 -10.81 6.69
C PRO A 35 23.49 -9.91 7.89
N ILE A 36 22.48 -9.46 8.65
CA ILE A 36 22.69 -8.60 9.82
C ILE A 36 23.47 -9.33 10.93
N THR A 37 23.12 -10.58 11.21
CA THR A 37 23.78 -11.37 12.25
C THR A 37 25.19 -11.83 11.84
N SER A 38 25.55 -11.78 10.56
CA SER A 38 26.89 -12.22 10.11
C SER A 38 28.01 -11.43 10.77
N VAL A 39 27.84 -10.11 10.88
CA VAL A 39 28.82 -9.23 11.53
C VAL A 39 28.93 -9.54 13.03
N THR A 40 27.80 -9.71 13.71
CA THR A 40 27.79 -9.96 15.16
C THR A 40 28.29 -11.36 15.50
N TYR A 41 28.02 -12.34 14.64
CA TYR A 41 28.54 -13.69 14.79
C TYR A 41 30.05 -13.74 14.60
N VAL A 42 30.59 -13.14 13.54
CA VAL A 42 32.04 -13.08 13.32
C VAL A 42 32.74 -12.36 14.47
N LEU A 43 32.20 -11.23 14.93
CA LEU A 43 32.74 -10.50 16.09
C LEU A 43 32.78 -11.37 17.36
N SER A 44 31.73 -12.17 17.61
CA SER A 44 31.68 -13.07 18.78
C SER A 44 32.72 -14.20 18.75
N MET A 45 33.30 -14.52 17.59
CA MET A 45 34.28 -15.62 17.48
C MET A 45 35.67 -15.26 18.00
N PHE A 46 36.04 -13.97 17.97
CA PHE A 46 37.38 -13.52 18.35
C PHE A 46 37.37 -12.52 19.52
N THR A 47 36.21 -12.23 20.09
CA THR A 47 36.04 -11.35 21.25
C THR A 47 35.31 -12.08 22.37
N PRO A 48 35.41 -11.62 23.64
CA PRO A 48 34.77 -12.32 24.77
C PRO A 48 33.25 -12.15 24.84
N PHE A 49 32.66 -11.34 23.94
CA PHE A 49 31.24 -11.01 23.97
C PHE A 49 30.40 -11.99 23.14
N THR A 50 29.18 -12.24 23.58
CA THR A 50 28.23 -13.13 22.90
C THR A 50 27.66 -12.52 21.62
N ILE A 51 26.96 -13.34 20.82
CA ILE A 51 26.23 -12.87 19.64
C ILE A 51 25.13 -11.87 20.07
N GLY A 52 24.43 -12.14 21.18
CA GLY A 52 23.42 -11.25 21.72
C GLY A 52 23.98 -9.89 22.12
N GLU A 53 25.10 -9.85 22.84
CA GLU A 53 25.79 -8.62 23.23
C GLU A 53 26.23 -7.80 22.02
N TRP A 54 26.86 -8.42 21.03
CA TRP A 54 27.22 -7.74 19.78
C TRP A 54 26.01 -7.25 19.01
N THR A 55 24.89 -7.98 19.05
CA THR A 55 23.64 -7.55 18.43
C THR A 55 23.08 -6.30 19.11
N ILE A 56 23.18 -6.19 20.44
CA ILE A 56 22.81 -4.98 21.18
C ILE A 56 23.70 -3.82 20.75
N MET A 57 25.03 -4.03 20.75
CA MET A 57 25.99 -2.97 20.40
C MET A 57 25.80 -2.49 18.96
N LEU A 58 25.61 -3.40 18.00
CA LEU A 58 25.39 -3.05 16.60
C LEU A 58 24.07 -2.30 16.39
N ASN A 59 22.99 -2.74 17.05
CA ASN A 59 21.71 -2.03 16.98
C ASN A 59 21.77 -0.64 17.61
N ILE A 60 22.47 -0.49 18.75
CA ILE A 60 22.71 0.83 19.36
C ILE A 60 23.54 1.71 18.43
N LEU A 61 24.54 1.15 17.75
CA LEU A 61 25.31 1.88 16.75
C LEU A 61 24.40 2.41 15.62
N PHE A 62 23.48 1.60 15.10
CA PHE A 62 22.50 2.07 14.12
C PHE A 62 21.65 3.22 14.67
N VAL A 63 21.09 3.08 15.87
CA VAL A 63 20.32 4.15 16.55
C VAL A 63 21.14 5.45 16.68
N VAL A 64 22.43 5.36 17.01
CA VAL A 64 23.31 6.53 17.15
C VAL A 64 23.62 7.18 15.79
N LEU A 65 23.66 6.40 14.70
CA LEU A 65 23.93 6.91 13.36
C LEU A 65 22.70 7.57 12.70
N GLU A 66 21.48 7.21 13.09
CA GLU A 66 20.24 7.74 12.51
C GLU A 66 20.12 9.28 12.56
N PRO A 67 20.38 9.98 13.69
CA PRO A 67 20.23 11.44 13.77
C PRO A 67 21.15 12.22 12.84
N PHE A 68 22.27 11.64 12.40
CA PHE A 68 23.17 12.28 11.43
C PHE A 68 22.56 12.32 10.02
N MET A 69 21.60 11.45 9.73
CA MET A 69 20.93 11.36 8.43
C MET A 69 19.50 11.94 8.45
N MET A 70 18.90 12.13 9.63
CA MET A 70 17.56 12.66 9.83
C MET A 70 17.53 14.19 9.97
N THR A 71 16.44 14.84 9.55
CA THR A 71 16.20 16.25 9.88
C THR A 71 15.60 16.39 11.28
N ARG A 72 15.69 17.59 11.88
CA ARG A 72 15.08 17.88 13.19
C ARG A 72 13.56 17.69 13.21
N GLN A 73 12.89 17.78 12.06
CA GLN A 73 11.47 17.54 11.94
C GLN A 73 11.16 16.04 11.93
N ASP A 74 11.90 15.26 11.13
CA ASP A 74 11.75 13.79 11.08
C ASP A 74 11.95 13.14 12.45
N LEU A 75 12.96 13.61 13.20
CA LEU A 75 13.24 13.09 14.54
C LEU A 75 12.11 13.37 15.54
N LYS A 76 11.43 14.53 15.42
CA LYS A 76 10.28 14.86 16.27
C LYS A 76 9.08 13.99 15.95
N GLU A 77 8.83 13.74 14.67
CA GLU A 77 7.70 12.92 14.20
C GLU A 77 7.88 11.45 14.60
N ASP A 78 9.10 10.92 14.48
CA ASP A 78 9.41 9.51 14.75
C ASP A 78 10.00 9.24 16.15
N LEU A 79 10.03 10.24 17.04
CA LEU A 79 10.71 10.17 18.35
C LEU A 79 10.34 8.93 19.17
N ARG A 80 9.06 8.53 19.13
CA ARG A 80 8.58 7.34 19.85
C ARG A 80 9.17 6.05 19.29
N MET A 81 9.26 5.93 17.96
CA MET A 81 9.85 4.74 17.31
C MET A 81 11.34 4.70 17.58
N PHE A 82 12.03 5.84 17.45
CA PHE A 82 13.45 5.99 17.78
C PHE A 82 13.77 5.53 19.21
N LEU A 83 13.03 6.03 20.21
CA LEU A 83 13.26 5.66 21.61
C LEU A 83 12.93 4.19 21.93
N LEU A 84 11.97 3.59 21.23
CA LEU A 84 11.61 2.18 21.44
C LEU A 84 12.66 1.21 20.92
N GLN A 85 13.50 1.60 19.95
CA GLN A 85 14.55 0.73 19.41
C GLN A 85 15.56 0.29 20.49
N ILE A 86 15.88 1.16 21.45
CA ILE A 86 16.85 0.86 22.51
C ILE A 86 16.38 -0.33 23.36
N PRO A 87 15.24 -0.28 24.08
CA PRO A 87 14.79 -1.40 24.90
C PRO A 87 14.52 -2.68 24.07
N ILE A 88 14.08 -2.52 22.82
CA ILE A 88 13.88 -3.66 21.90
C ILE A 88 15.22 -4.34 21.59
N SER A 89 16.27 -3.56 21.34
CA SER A 89 17.60 -4.09 21.04
C SER A 89 18.15 -4.91 22.20
N PHE A 90 18.03 -4.42 23.44
CA PHE A 90 18.40 -5.17 24.64
C PHE A 90 17.61 -6.47 24.78
N CYS A 91 16.29 -6.39 24.64
CA CYS A 91 15.43 -7.57 24.73
C CYS A 91 15.77 -8.61 23.66
N PHE A 92 16.01 -8.17 22.43
CA PHE A 92 16.34 -9.04 21.29
C PHE A 92 17.70 -9.72 21.46
N GLY A 93 18.73 -8.99 21.90
CA GLY A 93 20.04 -9.58 22.19
C GLY A 93 19.99 -10.64 23.28
N ILE A 94 19.29 -10.36 24.39
CA ILE A 94 19.08 -11.33 25.47
C ILE A 94 18.34 -12.58 24.96
N PHE A 95 17.31 -12.41 24.11
CA PHE A 95 16.61 -13.55 23.52
C PHE A 95 17.51 -14.39 22.62
N ILE A 96 18.41 -13.78 21.83
CA ILE A 96 19.38 -14.53 21.02
C ILE A 96 20.25 -15.40 21.91
N ASP A 97 20.81 -14.84 22.99
CA ASP A 97 21.67 -15.60 23.89
C ASP A 97 20.92 -16.71 24.62
N ILE A 98 19.67 -16.45 25.04
CA ILE A 98 18.80 -17.47 25.63
C ILE A 98 18.57 -18.62 24.64
N CYS A 99 18.20 -18.30 23.40
CA CYS A 99 17.97 -19.28 22.36
C CYS A 99 19.24 -20.08 22.06
N MET A 100 20.38 -19.41 21.94
CA MET A 100 21.67 -20.03 21.64
C MET A 100 22.17 -20.94 22.77
N HIS A 101 22.09 -20.53 24.04
CA HIS A 101 22.71 -21.26 25.15
C HIS A 101 21.77 -22.23 25.85
N TYR A 102 20.49 -21.89 25.99
CA TYR A 102 19.57 -22.66 26.84
C TYR A 102 18.52 -23.45 26.05
N ILE A 103 18.12 -23.00 24.86
CA ILE A 103 17.09 -23.67 24.06
C ILE A 103 17.68 -24.64 23.05
N LEU A 104 18.74 -24.20 22.35
CA LEU A 104 19.36 -24.94 21.25
C LEU A 104 20.70 -25.59 21.61
N PHE A 105 20.97 -25.80 22.91
CA PHE A 105 22.19 -26.46 23.36
C PHE A 105 22.38 -27.87 22.77
N TRP A 106 21.27 -28.55 22.47
CA TRP A 106 21.23 -29.90 21.92
C TRP A 106 21.39 -29.95 20.39
N LEU A 107 21.24 -28.81 19.70
CA LEU A 107 21.32 -28.76 18.24
C LEU A 107 22.79 -28.61 17.81
N ASN A 108 23.42 -29.74 17.47
CA ASN A 108 24.77 -29.78 16.92
C ASN A 108 24.82 -30.69 15.67
N PRO A 109 24.41 -30.18 14.49
CA PRO A 109 24.39 -30.97 13.27
C PRO A 109 25.82 -31.33 12.82
N ALA A 110 26.14 -32.63 12.80
CA ALA A 110 27.46 -33.13 12.44
C ALA A 110 27.62 -33.42 10.94
N THR A 111 26.53 -33.73 10.23
CA THR A 111 26.56 -34.06 8.80
C THR A 111 26.01 -32.92 7.95
N TYR A 112 26.58 -32.73 6.75
CA TYR A 112 26.18 -31.65 5.85
C TYR A 112 24.67 -31.63 5.52
N PRO A 113 23.98 -32.77 5.28
CA PRO A 113 22.52 -32.76 5.12
C PRO A 113 21.77 -32.29 6.38
N SER A 114 22.21 -32.69 7.56
CA SER A 114 21.59 -32.24 8.82
C SER A 114 21.77 -30.74 9.05
N MET A 115 22.90 -30.17 8.61
CA MET A 115 23.14 -28.73 8.62
C MET A 115 22.17 -27.99 7.68
N ILE A 116 21.95 -28.48 6.45
CA ILE A 116 20.98 -27.88 5.52
C ILE A 116 19.56 -27.95 6.10
N ILE A 117 19.17 -29.08 6.69
CA ILE A 117 17.84 -29.23 7.31
C ILE A 117 17.67 -28.22 8.45
N ALA A 118 18.66 -28.11 9.34
CA ALA A 118 18.64 -27.15 10.44
C ALA A 118 18.57 -25.70 9.93
N LEU A 119 19.32 -25.37 8.87
CA LEU A 119 19.26 -24.07 8.20
C LEU A 119 17.86 -23.77 7.66
N LEU A 120 17.24 -24.70 6.92
CA LEU A 120 15.90 -24.52 6.35
C LEU A 120 14.82 -24.36 7.43
N ILE A 121 14.90 -25.17 8.50
CA ILE A 121 14.01 -25.02 9.67
C ILE A 121 14.19 -23.61 10.27
N GLY A 122 15.43 -23.18 10.45
CA GLY A 122 15.75 -21.83 10.93
C GLY A 122 15.19 -20.72 10.04
N CYS A 123 15.31 -20.85 8.71
CA CYS A 123 14.74 -19.90 7.75
C CYS A 123 13.21 -19.81 7.84
N VAL A 124 12.51 -20.94 8.02
CA VAL A 124 11.06 -20.96 8.20
C VAL A 124 10.67 -20.28 9.51
N ILE A 125 11.33 -20.61 10.63
CA ILE A 125 11.08 -19.99 11.94
C ILE A 125 11.32 -18.48 11.87
N LEU A 126 12.45 -18.06 11.27
CA LEU A 126 12.79 -16.66 11.09
C LEU A 126 11.75 -15.93 10.22
N ALA A 127 11.33 -16.52 9.11
CA ALA A 127 10.31 -15.94 8.24
C ALA A 127 8.95 -15.79 8.96
N VAL A 128 8.57 -16.75 9.80
CA VAL A 128 7.36 -16.63 10.65
C VAL A 128 7.51 -15.49 11.64
N GLY A 129 8.67 -15.38 12.30
CA GLY A 129 8.97 -14.28 13.23
C GLY A 129 8.86 -12.92 12.56
N ILE A 130 9.50 -12.72 11.40
CA ILE A 130 9.47 -11.46 10.63
C ILE A 130 8.02 -11.14 10.22
N ALA A 131 7.27 -12.14 9.76
CA ALA A 131 5.89 -11.91 9.36
C ALA A 131 5.00 -11.49 10.56
N LEU A 132 5.20 -12.09 11.73
CA LEU A 132 4.50 -11.69 12.96
C LEU A 132 4.92 -10.31 13.46
N GLU A 133 6.20 -9.95 13.29
CA GLU A 133 6.76 -8.64 13.64
C GLU A 133 6.10 -7.54 12.80
N VAL A 134 6.13 -7.70 11.48
CA VAL A 134 5.47 -6.79 10.51
C VAL A 134 3.98 -6.67 10.84
N LYS A 135 3.34 -7.78 11.22
CA LYS A 135 1.91 -7.81 11.57
C LYS A 135 1.61 -7.06 12.88
N ALA A 136 2.47 -7.17 13.89
CA ALA A 136 2.29 -6.49 15.16
C ALA A 136 2.37 -4.96 15.01
N ASN A 137 3.20 -4.48 14.08
CA ASN A 137 3.37 -3.07 13.72
C ASN A 137 3.52 -2.17 14.98
N ALA A 138 4.20 -2.67 16.03
CA ALA A 138 4.28 -1.99 17.31
C ALA A 138 5.52 -1.09 17.41
N ALA A 139 6.60 -1.52 16.77
CA ALA A 139 7.88 -0.86 16.64
C ALA A 139 8.63 -1.49 15.46
N MET A 140 9.79 -0.92 15.12
CA MET A 140 10.66 -1.41 14.06
C MET A 140 12.03 -1.73 14.67
N MET A 141 12.64 -2.83 14.24
CA MET A 141 14.00 -3.19 14.62
C MET A 141 15.01 -2.15 14.13
N ALA A 142 16.10 -1.93 14.89
CA ALA A 142 17.06 -0.87 14.60
C ALA A 142 17.70 -0.99 13.22
N GLY A 143 18.13 -2.19 12.82
CA GLY A 143 18.66 -2.42 11.48
C GLY A 143 17.67 -2.06 10.36
N GLU A 144 16.38 -2.39 10.53
CA GLU A 144 15.37 -2.07 9.51
C GLU A 144 15.01 -0.58 9.48
N TYR A 145 14.96 0.06 10.66
CA TYR A 145 14.69 1.49 10.75
C TYR A 145 15.87 2.32 10.21
N PHE A 146 17.11 1.90 10.43
CA PHE A 146 18.29 2.52 9.83
C PHE A 146 18.24 2.49 8.29
N VAL A 147 17.87 1.36 7.71
CA VAL A 147 17.63 1.25 6.25
C VAL A 147 16.53 2.21 5.80
N LYS A 148 15.45 2.35 6.58
CA LYS A 148 14.36 3.32 6.29
C LYS A 148 14.87 4.76 6.32
N VAL A 149 15.76 5.12 7.25
CA VAL A 149 16.38 6.45 7.32
C VAL A 149 17.27 6.72 6.11
N ILE A 150 18.12 5.77 5.73
CA ILE A 150 18.95 5.86 4.51
C ILE A 150 18.05 6.03 3.28
N THR A 151 16.97 5.25 3.19
CA THR A 151 15.99 5.32 2.11
C THR A 151 15.39 6.71 1.96
N ARG A 152 14.94 7.31 3.07
CA ARG A 152 14.43 8.69 3.07
C ARG A 152 15.48 9.72 2.68
N ARG A 153 16.73 9.54 3.12
CA ARG A 153 17.81 10.49 2.85
C ARG A 153 18.23 10.50 1.38
N PHE A 154 18.39 9.31 0.78
CA PHE A 154 18.86 9.16 -0.60
C PHE A 154 17.72 9.10 -1.63
N ARG A 155 16.45 9.10 -1.19
CA ARG A 155 15.26 8.96 -2.04
C ARG A 155 15.33 7.72 -2.96
N GLY A 156 15.97 6.66 -2.50
CA GLY A 156 15.98 5.37 -3.22
C GLY A 156 14.85 4.47 -2.75
N GLU A 157 14.70 3.31 -3.38
CA GLU A 157 13.70 2.33 -2.99
C GLU A 157 14.17 1.50 -1.78
N PHE A 158 13.26 1.24 -0.84
CA PHE A 158 13.58 0.50 0.40
C PHE A 158 14.17 -0.89 0.11
N GLY A 159 13.68 -1.60 -0.92
CA GLY A 159 14.15 -2.93 -1.29
C GLY A 159 15.61 -2.93 -1.73
N TYR A 160 15.99 -2.06 -2.67
CA TYR A 160 17.37 -1.97 -3.16
C TYR A 160 18.34 -1.46 -2.08
N ILE A 161 17.91 -0.50 -1.26
CA ILE A 161 18.73 0.01 -0.15
C ILE A 161 18.91 -1.06 0.93
N LYS A 162 17.88 -1.85 1.24
CA LYS A 162 17.98 -3.00 2.14
C LYS A 162 18.95 -4.03 1.61
N LEU A 163 18.83 -4.40 0.34
CA LEU A 163 19.74 -5.35 -0.30
C LEU A 163 21.19 -4.84 -0.26
N GLY A 164 21.41 -3.57 -0.61
CA GLY A 164 22.73 -2.95 -0.53
C GLY A 164 23.29 -2.95 0.88
N PHE A 165 22.47 -2.61 1.88
CA PHE A 165 22.84 -2.67 3.29
C PHE A 165 23.21 -4.09 3.74
N ASP A 166 22.39 -5.09 3.41
CA ASP A 166 22.66 -6.49 3.74
C ASP A 166 23.96 -6.99 3.09
N VAL A 167 24.21 -6.63 1.83
CA VAL A 167 25.48 -6.94 1.13
C VAL A 167 26.66 -6.26 1.83
N THR A 168 26.51 -5.00 2.29
CA THR A 168 27.58 -4.31 3.00
C THR A 168 27.91 -4.96 4.34
N LEU A 169 26.92 -5.44 5.09
CA LEU A 169 27.14 -6.15 6.35
C LEU A 169 27.85 -7.50 6.12
N VAL A 170 27.42 -8.26 5.11
CA VAL A 170 28.11 -9.52 4.76
C VAL A 170 29.56 -9.26 4.34
N ALA A 171 29.81 -8.21 3.55
CA ALA A 171 31.17 -7.83 3.16
C ALA A 171 32.02 -7.42 4.38
N ILE A 172 31.47 -6.66 5.32
CA ILE A 172 32.14 -6.30 6.58
C ILE A 172 32.45 -7.55 7.41
N ALA A 173 31.51 -8.50 7.52
CA ALA A 173 31.73 -9.75 8.24
C ALA A 173 32.87 -10.57 7.62
N CYS A 174 32.91 -10.71 6.29
CA CYS A 174 34.01 -11.36 5.57
C CYS A 174 35.35 -10.66 5.82
N LEU A 175 35.38 -9.32 5.76
CA LEU A 175 36.59 -8.53 6.00
C LEU A 175 37.11 -8.72 7.42
N LEU A 176 36.24 -8.63 8.43
CA LEU A 176 36.60 -8.85 9.83
C LEU A 176 37.13 -10.27 10.06
N SER A 177 36.49 -11.28 9.46
CA SER A 177 36.94 -12.66 9.57
C SER A 177 38.34 -12.86 8.97
N LEU A 178 38.60 -12.27 7.80
CA LEU A 178 39.91 -12.34 7.16
C LEU A 178 41.01 -11.64 7.99
N ILE A 179 40.72 -10.46 8.54
CA ILE A 179 41.70 -9.68 9.32
C ILE A 179 42.05 -10.37 10.64
N PHE A 180 41.06 -10.84 11.38
CA PHE A 180 41.26 -11.33 12.75
C PHE A 180 41.43 -12.85 12.85
N MET A 181 40.97 -13.62 11.86
CA MET A 181 40.98 -15.09 11.89
C MET A 181 41.72 -15.72 10.71
N SER A 182 42.27 -14.93 9.78
CA SER A 182 43.03 -15.42 8.61
C SER A 182 42.26 -16.41 7.72
N GLY A 183 40.92 -16.29 7.67
CA GLY A 183 40.03 -17.13 6.87
C GLY A 183 38.60 -16.56 6.84
N ILE A 184 37.70 -17.17 6.08
CA ILE A 184 36.29 -16.78 6.06
C ILE A 184 35.51 -17.74 6.96
N TYR A 185 35.19 -17.27 8.16
CA TYR A 185 34.38 -17.95 9.15
C TYR A 185 33.07 -17.20 9.34
N GLY A 186 32.01 -17.91 9.72
CA GLY A 186 30.70 -17.33 10.01
C GLY A 186 29.84 -16.94 8.80
N VAL A 187 30.45 -16.67 7.63
CA VAL A 187 29.75 -16.41 6.36
C VAL A 187 30.03 -17.55 5.38
N ARG A 188 28.96 -18.21 4.92
CA ARG A 188 29.02 -19.40 4.08
C ARG A 188 27.78 -19.47 3.18
N GLU A 189 27.65 -20.53 2.39
CA GLU A 189 26.54 -20.78 1.47
C GLU A 189 25.15 -20.62 2.11
N GLY A 190 25.02 -20.96 3.40
CA GLY A 190 23.78 -20.80 4.17
C GLY A 190 23.35 -19.35 4.36
N THR A 191 24.28 -18.39 4.36
CA THR A 191 23.94 -16.96 4.39
C THR A 191 23.24 -16.50 3.12
N VAL A 192 23.71 -16.98 1.97
CA VAL A 192 23.09 -16.70 0.66
C VAL A 192 21.73 -17.41 0.56
N ILE A 193 21.66 -18.67 0.98
CA ILE A 193 20.41 -19.45 1.02
C ILE A 193 19.37 -18.74 1.90
N ALA A 194 19.75 -18.31 3.11
CA ALA A 194 18.85 -17.59 4.01
C ALA A 194 18.37 -16.27 3.40
N ALA A 195 19.27 -15.48 2.79
CA ALA A 195 18.91 -14.22 2.14
C ALA A 195 17.89 -14.39 1.00
N LEU A 196 18.01 -15.46 0.21
CA LEU A 196 17.11 -15.72 -0.92
C LEU A 196 15.78 -16.37 -0.52
N ILE A 197 15.78 -17.23 0.50
CA ILE A 197 14.60 -18.05 0.86
C ILE A 197 13.69 -17.34 1.87
N VAL A 198 14.23 -16.60 2.83
CA VAL A 198 13.43 -16.02 3.92
C VAL A 198 12.36 -15.07 3.38
N GLY A 199 12.68 -14.21 2.42
CA GLY A 199 11.72 -13.26 1.81
C GLY A 199 10.50 -13.93 1.17
N PRO A 200 10.67 -14.86 0.20
CA PRO A 200 9.57 -15.63 -0.36
C PRO A 200 8.73 -16.39 0.68
N ILE A 201 9.36 -16.96 1.72
CA ILE A 201 8.62 -17.63 2.79
C ILE A 201 7.77 -16.62 3.57
N VAL A 202 8.30 -15.44 3.93
CA VAL A 202 7.50 -14.39 4.59
C VAL A 202 6.24 -14.08 3.78
N HIS A 203 6.36 -13.91 2.46
CA HIS A 203 5.22 -13.65 1.58
C HIS A 203 4.23 -14.83 1.54
N PHE A 204 4.74 -16.06 1.48
CA PHE A 204 3.90 -17.27 1.47
C PHE A 204 3.13 -17.45 2.78
N VAL A 205 3.73 -17.19 3.94
CA VAL A 205 3.08 -17.46 5.22
C VAL A 205 2.17 -16.29 5.66
N SER A 206 2.40 -15.07 5.15
CA SER A 206 1.59 -13.86 5.42
C SER A 206 0.06 -14.06 5.41
N PRO A 207 -0.55 -14.81 4.48
CA PRO A 207 -2.00 -15.04 4.45
C PRO A 207 -2.54 -15.90 5.60
N TYR A 208 -1.71 -16.75 6.21
CA TYR A 208 -2.16 -17.73 7.20
C TYR A 208 -2.41 -17.14 8.58
N TYR A 209 -1.83 -15.98 8.89
CA TYR A 209 -2.00 -15.31 10.18
C TYR A 209 -3.14 -14.28 10.22
N LYS A 210 -4.01 -14.26 9.20
CA LYS A 210 -5.19 -13.37 9.17
C LYS A 210 -6.11 -13.55 10.38
N PHE A 211 -6.06 -14.69 11.07
CA PHE A 211 -6.81 -14.89 12.31
C PHE A 211 -6.33 -13.98 13.46
N LEU A 212 -5.04 -13.60 13.47
CA LEU A 212 -4.48 -12.70 14.48
C LEU A 212 -5.01 -11.27 14.32
N ASP A 213 -5.51 -10.89 13.14
CA ASP A 213 -6.12 -9.57 12.91
C ASP A 213 -7.23 -9.27 13.91
N LYS A 214 -8.08 -10.27 14.19
CA LYS A 214 -9.18 -10.12 15.16
C LYS A 214 -8.70 -9.92 16.59
N TRP A 215 -7.45 -10.30 16.90
CA TRP A 215 -6.91 -10.30 18.25
C TRP A 215 -6.07 -9.05 18.57
N ILE A 216 -5.16 -8.67 17.68
CA ILE A 216 -4.22 -7.55 17.87
C ILE A 216 -4.76 -6.21 17.38
N THR A 217 -5.63 -6.23 16.38
CA THR A 217 -6.37 -5.04 16.00
C THR A 217 -7.43 -4.86 17.08
N PRO A 218 -7.69 -3.62 17.53
CA PRO A 218 -8.99 -3.32 18.10
C PRO A 218 -10.07 -4.08 17.32
N ALA A 219 -11.08 -4.58 18.02
CA ALA A 219 -12.40 -4.30 17.48
C ALA A 219 -12.49 -2.76 17.47
N THR A 220 -11.85 -2.14 16.47
CA THR A 220 -12.57 -1.25 15.61
C THR A 220 -13.87 -2.03 15.37
N ASP A 221 -15.01 -1.60 15.92
CA ASP A 221 -15.68 -0.44 15.33
C ASP A 221 -14.99 -0.18 14.03
N GLU A 222 -15.23 -1.09 13.07
CA GLU A 222 -14.78 -0.98 11.71
C GLU A 222 -14.82 0.52 11.41
N LYS A 223 -13.61 1.07 11.39
CA LYS A 223 -13.23 2.37 10.90
C LYS A 223 -12.32 2.00 9.70
N PHE A 224 -12.67 1.21 8.68
CA PHE A 224 -13.77 1.43 7.73
C PHE A 224 -14.62 2.53 8.27
N THR A 225 -14.17 3.80 8.13
CA THR A 225 -15.01 5.00 8.36
C THR A 225 -16.41 4.51 8.50
N ASP A 226 -16.92 4.36 9.74
CA ASP A 226 -18.24 3.82 9.99
C ASP A 226 -19.06 4.48 8.89
N VAL A 227 -19.40 3.69 7.87
CA VAL A 227 -19.94 4.20 6.62
C VAL A 227 -21.23 4.68 7.17
N LYS A 228 -21.33 5.96 7.57
CA LYS A 228 -22.08 6.50 8.72
C LYS A 228 -23.53 6.00 8.77
N LYS A 229 -23.84 4.71 8.87
CA LYS A 229 -24.83 4.17 7.91
C LYS A 229 -24.96 5.05 6.65
N ASN A 230 -23.92 5.25 5.81
CA ASN A 230 -23.81 6.41 4.89
C ASN A 230 -25.18 6.72 4.29
N LYS A 231 -25.85 7.72 4.86
CA LYS A 231 -27.27 7.98 4.55
C LYS A 231 -27.38 8.60 3.17
N ASN A 232 -26.29 9.20 2.71
CA ASN A 232 -26.21 9.92 1.46
C ASN A 232 -26.35 8.94 0.32
N ILE A 233 -27.43 9.08 -0.42
CA ILE A 233 -27.62 8.39 -1.69
C ILE A 233 -26.88 9.23 -2.73
N ILE A 234 -25.95 8.61 -3.44
CA ILE A 234 -25.13 9.28 -4.46
C ILE A 234 -25.61 8.84 -5.83
N ILE A 235 -25.83 9.80 -6.73
CA ILE A 235 -26.14 9.50 -8.13
C ILE A 235 -24.88 9.76 -8.95
N THR A 236 -24.39 8.76 -9.68
CA THR A 236 -23.30 8.96 -10.65
C THR A 236 -23.87 8.89 -12.07
N ILE A 237 -23.46 9.83 -12.92
CA ILE A 237 -23.92 9.91 -14.32
C ILE A 237 -22.71 9.83 -15.24
N ALA A 238 -22.53 8.66 -15.85
CA ALA A 238 -21.71 8.48 -17.03
C ALA A 238 -22.56 8.72 -18.29
N ARG A 239 -21.94 9.19 -19.38
CA ARG A 239 -22.70 9.64 -20.56
C ARG A 239 -21.88 9.77 -21.82
N GLU A 240 -22.52 9.46 -22.94
CA GLU A 240 -22.07 9.87 -24.27
C GLU A 240 -22.22 11.38 -24.46
N TYR A 241 -21.42 11.95 -25.35
CA TYR A 241 -21.56 13.32 -25.78
C TYR A 241 -22.78 13.45 -26.69
N GLY A 242 -23.57 14.50 -26.48
CA GLY A 242 -24.84 14.67 -27.20
C GLY A 242 -26.02 13.88 -26.61
N SER A 243 -25.85 13.07 -25.56
CA SER A 243 -26.98 12.38 -24.92
C SER A 243 -27.80 13.26 -23.96
N GLY A 244 -27.34 14.46 -23.61
CA GLY A 244 -28.04 15.30 -22.62
C GLY A 244 -27.84 14.87 -21.16
N GLY A 245 -26.94 13.92 -20.88
CA GLY A 245 -26.70 13.45 -19.50
C GLY A 245 -26.25 14.54 -18.51
N HIS A 246 -25.67 15.65 -18.98
CA HIS A 246 -25.36 16.79 -18.10
C HIS A 246 -26.61 17.58 -17.71
N LEU A 247 -27.45 17.90 -18.68
CA LEU A 247 -28.75 18.55 -18.45
C LEU A 247 -29.64 17.70 -17.53
N LEU A 248 -29.64 16.38 -17.73
CA LEU A 248 -30.34 15.46 -16.83
C LEU A 248 -29.85 15.59 -15.38
N GLY A 249 -28.54 15.72 -15.17
CA GLY A 249 -27.97 15.95 -13.84
C GLY A 249 -28.39 17.29 -13.23
N GLU A 250 -28.44 18.36 -14.02
CA GLU A 250 -28.95 19.67 -13.57
C GLU A 250 -30.44 19.61 -13.21
N MET A 251 -31.26 18.93 -14.02
CA MET A 251 -32.68 18.71 -13.76
C MET A 251 -32.87 17.93 -12.45
N LEU A 252 -32.13 16.83 -12.27
CA LEU A 252 -32.16 16.04 -11.04
C LEU A 252 -31.73 16.86 -9.83
N SER A 253 -30.69 17.70 -9.96
CA SER A 253 -30.20 18.57 -8.88
C SER A 253 -31.29 19.53 -8.41
N LYS A 254 -32.00 20.17 -9.35
CA LYS A 254 -33.13 21.07 -9.06
C LYS A 254 -34.32 20.33 -8.43
N GLU A 255 -34.68 19.18 -8.98
CA GLU A 255 -35.85 18.39 -8.56
C GLU A 255 -35.68 17.69 -7.20
N LEU A 256 -34.46 17.25 -6.87
CA LEU A 256 -34.14 16.56 -5.62
C LEU A 256 -33.61 17.51 -4.53
N GLY A 257 -33.20 18.73 -4.90
CA GLY A 257 -32.58 19.68 -3.98
C GLY A 257 -31.19 19.24 -3.50
N ILE A 258 -30.47 18.45 -4.30
CA ILE A 258 -29.11 17.95 -3.98
C ILE A 258 -28.09 18.54 -4.96
N LYS A 259 -26.84 18.70 -4.51
CA LYS A 259 -25.82 19.39 -5.32
C LYS A 259 -25.32 18.53 -6.48
N LEU A 260 -25.03 19.20 -7.59
CA LEU A 260 -24.35 18.65 -8.77
C LEU A 260 -22.85 18.97 -8.71
N TYR A 261 -22.02 17.97 -8.94
CA TYR A 261 -20.58 18.08 -9.09
C TYR A 261 -20.15 17.55 -10.46
N ASP A 262 -19.56 18.43 -11.26
CA ASP A 262 -19.08 18.11 -12.60
C ASP A 262 -17.55 18.07 -12.67
N LYS A 263 -17.03 17.86 -13.89
CA LYS A 263 -15.58 17.80 -14.14
C LYS A 263 -14.87 19.10 -13.71
N GLU A 264 -15.46 20.27 -13.94
CA GLU A 264 -14.78 21.54 -13.66
C GLU A 264 -14.68 21.78 -12.16
N PHE A 265 -15.78 21.56 -11.42
CA PHE A 265 -15.79 21.67 -9.97
C PHE A 265 -14.77 20.72 -9.32
N ILE A 266 -14.80 19.45 -9.72
CA ILE A 266 -13.91 18.43 -9.15
C ILE A 266 -12.45 18.74 -9.48
N GLY A 267 -12.16 19.14 -10.73
CA GLY A 267 -10.82 19.54 -11.13
C GLY A 267 -10.30 20.77 -10.39
N MET A 268 -11.15 21.77 -10.13
CA MET A 268 -10.78 22.94 -9.32
C MET A 268 -10.52 22.57 -7.86
N ALA A 269 -11.37 21.74 -7.26
CA ALA A 269 -11.20 21.26 -5.89
C ALA A 269 -9.91 20.46 -5.73
N ALA A 270 -9.61 19.58 -6.70
CA ALA A 270 -8.36 18.83 -6.76
C ALA A 270 -7.14 19.77 -6.82
N LYS A 271 -7.13 20.77 -7.71
CA LYS A 271 -6.02 21.74 -7.82
C LYS A 271 -5.83 22.59 -6.56
N ARG A 272 -6.92 22.97 -5.88
CA ARG A 272 -6.86 23.77 -4.64
C ARG A 272 -6.42 22.98 -3.41
N SER A 273 -6.51 21.65 -3.46
CA SER A 273 -6.11 20.77 -2.36
C SER A 273 -4.61 20.76 -2.08
N GLY A 274 -3.77 21.29 -2.99
CA GLY A 274 -2.31 21.33 -2.83
C GLY A 274 -1.64 19.97 -2.91
N MET A 275 -2.33 18.94 -3.41
CA MET A 275 -1.75 17.61 -3.68
C MET A 275 -0.77 17.72 -4.86
N ASP A 276 0.53 17.72 -4.57
CA ASP A 276 1.62 17.66 -5.55
C ASP A 276 2.18 16.24 -5.70
N GLU A 277 3.02 16.00 -6.72
CA GLU A 277 3.69 14.71 -6.95
C GLU A 277 4.42 14.21 -5.69
N ASN A 278 5.01 15.13 -4.90
CA ASN A 278 5.72 14.79 -3.66
C ASN A 278 4.77 14.31 -2.54
N PHE A 279 3.56 14.84 -2.47
CA PHE A 279 2.53 14.42 -1.51
C PHE A 279 2.04 12.99 -1.79
N ILE A 280 1.91 12.63 -3.06
CA ILE A 280 1.51 11.27 -3.48
C ILE A 280 2.65 10.29 -3.27
N ALA A 281 3.87 10.63 -3.67
CA ALA A 281 5.06 9.79 -3.47
C ALA A 281 5.36 9.53 -1.98
N LYS A 282 5.17 10.52 -1.09
CA LYS A 282 5.37 10.34 0.36
C LYS A 282 4.27 9.50 1.03
N ASN A 283 3.07 9.47 0.45
CA ASN A 283 1.91 8.78 1.00
C ASN A 283 1.56 7.49 0.22
N GLU A 284 2.44 7.00 -0.64
CA GLU A 284 2.24 5.83 -1.51
C GLU A 284 1.84 4.57 -0.72
N GLN A 285 2.40 4.40 0.48
CA GLN A 285 2.06 3.31 1.42
C GLN A 285 0.65 3.43 2.05
N SER A 286 0.00 4.59 1.92
CA SER A 286 -1.35 4.88 2.42
C SER A 286 -2.37 5.09 1.30
N ILE A 287 -1.93 5.07 0.03
CA ILE A 287 -2.82 5.10 -1.12
C ILE A 287 -3.64 3.80 -1.11
N PRO A 288 -4.98 3.86 -1.03
CA PRO A 288 -5.78 2.66 -1.00
C PRO A 288 -5.50 1.80 -2.25
N SER A 289 -5.41 0.48 -2.08
CA SER A 289 -5.00 -0.48 -3.12
C SER A 289 -5.76 -0.34 -4.45
N PHE A 290 -7.00 0.16 -4.39
CA PHE A 290 -7.82 0.53 -5.55
C PHE A 290 -7.16 1.52 -6.49
N TRP A 291 -6.49 2.54 -5.95
CA TRP A 291 -5.86 3.63 -6.68
C TRP A 291 -4.53 3.26 -7.31
N LEU A 292 -3.74 2.49 -6.56
CA LEU A 292 -2.55 1.82 -7.08
C LEU A 292 -2.95 0.90 -8.24
N LYS A 293 -4.03 0.13 -8.11
CA LYS A 293 -4.54 -0.71 -9.20
C LYS A 293 -4.95 0.11 -10.43
N CYS A 294 -5.60 1.28 -10.26
CA CYS A 294 -5.94 2.17 -11.37
C CYS A 294 -4.72 2.66 -12.15
N ILE A 295 -3.66 3.04 -11.43
CA ILE A 295 -2.39 3.50 -12.01
C ILE A 295 -1.63 2.32 -12.65
N MET A 296 -1.70 1.14 -12.03
CA MET A 296 -0.92 -0.05 -12.42
C MET A 296 -1.60 -0.92 -13.48
N SER A 297 -2.85 -0.65 -13.89
CA SER A 297 -3.70 -1.61 -14.64
C SER A 297 -3.23 -1.97 -16.06
N LYS A 298 -2.11 -1.45 -16.57
CA LYS A 298 -1.57 -1.89 -17.88
C LYS A 298 -0.04 -1.91 -18.07
N ASN A 299 0.77 -1.71 -17.04
CA ASN A 299 2.24 -1.79 -17.17
C ASN A 299 2.79 -3.19 -16.88
N SER A 300 2.16 -4.25 -17.42
CA SER A 300 2.70 -5.61 -17.30
C SER A 300 3.97 -5.84 -18.15
N GLU A 301 4.42 -4.87 -18.95
CA GLU A 301 5.57 -5.01 -19.85
C GLU A 301 6.65 -3.91 -19.72
N GLN A 302 6.52 -2.97 -18.77
CA GLN A 302 7.58 -1.97 -18.52
C GLN A 302 8.04 -1.93 -17.07
N PRO A 303 9.34 -1.72 -16.80
CA PRO A 303 9.87 -1.53 -15.46
C PRO A 303 9.18 -0.37 -14.76
N LEU A 304 9.14 -0.41 -13.43
CA LEU A 304 8.64 0.62 -12.49
C LEU A 304 9.40 1.97 -12.55
N GLU A 305 9.83 2.43 -13.73
CA GLU A 305 10.71 3.60 -13.90
C GLU A 305 9.98 4.88 -14.36
N GLY A 306 8.65 4.90 -14.42
CA GLY A 306 7.89 6.11 -14.78
C GLY A 306 7.44 6.90 -13.55
N SER A 307 7.93 8.14 -13.38
CA SER A 307 7.27 9.13 -12.52
C SER A 307 5.79 9.23 -12.91
N LEU A 308 4.88 9.27 -11.93
CA LEU A 308 3.45 9.49 -12.18
C LEU A 308 3.27 10.69 -13.11
N SER A 309 2.46 10.55 -14.16
CA SER A 309 2.14 11.70 -14.99
C SER A 309 1.31 12.71 -14.20
N SER A 310 1.36 13.98 -14.58
CA SER A 310 0.50 15.00 -13.95
C SER A 310 -1.00 14.67 -14.09
N ASP A 311 -1.38 13.87 -15.09
CA ASP A 311 -2.74 13.37 -15.26
C ASP A 311 -3.08 12.25 -14.25
N ASP A 312 -2.14 11.37 -13.91
CA ASP A 312 -2.33 10.34 -12.88
C ASP A 312 -2.48 10.96 -11.50
N VAL A 313 -1.63 11.95 -11.19
CA VAL A 313 -1.72 12.76 -9.96
C VAL A 313 -3.07 13.46 -9.88
N LEU A 314 -3.53 14.05 -10.98
CA LEU A 314 -4.83 14.69 -11.05
C LEU A 314 -5.95 13.69 -10.83
N PHE A 315 -5.89 12.49 -11.42
CA PHE A 315 -6.90 11.45 -11.21
C PHE A 315 -6.97 11.00 -9.75
N VAL A 316 -5.82 10.80 -9.10
CA VAL A 316 -5.72 10.50 -7.66
C VAL A 316 -6.33 11.60 -6.81
N ALA A 317 -6.09 12.86 -7.18
CA ALA A 317 -6.69 13.98 -6.48
C ALA A 317 -8.22 14.05 -6.68
N GLU A 318 -8.70 13.98 -7.93
CA GLU A 318 -10.12 14.07 -8.30
C GLU A 318 -10.96 13.02 -7.57
N SER A 319 -10.45 11.79 -7.53
CA SER A 319 -11.23 10.67 -7.03
C SER A 319 -11.22 10.62 -5.47
N LYS A 320 -10.26 11.26 -4.79
CA LYS A 320 -10.28 11.50 -3.34
C LYS A 320 -11.33 12.55 -3.01
N ILE A 321 -11.38 13.62 -3.81
CA ILE A 321 -12.45 14.62 -3.71
C ILE A 321 -13.82 13.96 -3.91
N ILE A 322 -13.98 13.05 -4.88
CA ILE A 322 -15.24 12.31 -5.08
C ILE A 322 -15.66 11.53 -3.83
N GLN A 323 -14.73 10.84 -3.17
CA GLN A 323 -15.00 10.10 -1.93
C GLN A 323 -15.39 11.06 -0.78
N GLU A 324 -14.68 12.16 -0.61
CA GLU A 324 -14.97 13.18 0.41
C GLU A 324 -16.35 13.83 0.19
N LEU A 325 -16.72 14.11 -1.06
CA LEU A 325 -18.03 14.66 -1.42
C LEU A 325 -19.16 13.68 -1.07
N ALA A 326 -18.97 12.39 -1.36
CA ALA A 326 -19.95 11.35 -1.05
C ALA A 326 -20.19 11.21 0.47
N GLU A 327 -19.14 11.30 1.28
CA GLU A 327 -19.24 11.26 2.74
C GLU A 327 -19.89 12.52 3.34
N LYS A 328 -19.71 13.67 2.68
CA LYS A 328 -20.17 14.96 3.17
C LYS A 328 -21.67 15.16 3.02
N GLU A 329 -22.23 14.93 1.84
CA GLU A 329 -23.65 15.21 1.54
C GLU A 329 -24.19 14.36 0.38
N PRO A 330 -25.52 14.15 0.29
CA PRO A 330 -26.14 13.59 -0.91
C PRO A 330 -25.83 14.47 -2.12
N CYS A 331 -25.37 13.87 -3.21
CA CYS A 331 -24.97 14.62 -4.39
C CYS A 331 -25.06 13.79 -5.68
N ILE A 332 -24.98 14.52 -6.79
CA ILE A 332 -24.94 14.00 -8.15
C ILE A 332 -23.56 14.27 -8.71
N ILE A 333 -22.88 13.26 -9.23
CA ILE A 333 -21.52 13.36 -9.76
C ILE A 333 -21.52 12.98 -11.24
N ILE A 334 -21.02 13.85 -12.11
CA ILE A 334 -21.00 13.65 -13.56
C ILE A 334 -19.60 13.22 -14.04
N GLY A 335 -19.47 11.96 -14.44
CA GLY A 335 -18.26 11.41 -15.05
C GLY A 335 -17.12 11.16 -14.06
N ARG A 336 -15.88 11.41 -14.52
CA ARG A 336 -14.64 11.26 -13.73
C ARG A 336 -14.48 9.86 -13.11
N CYS A 337 -15.01 8.82 -13.78
CA CYS A 337 -15.02 7.44 -13.29
C CYS A 337 -15.73 7.27 -11.93
N ALA A 338 -16.64 8.18 -11.55
CA ALA A 338 -17.30 8.17 -10.24
C ALA A 338 -18.06 6.86 -9.96
N ASP A 339 -18.63 6.24 -10.98
CA ASP A 339 -19.29 4.92 -10.90
C ASP A 339 -18.33 3.82 -10.44
N PHE A 340 -17.07 3.90 -10.87
CA PHE A 340 -16.02 2.97 -10.51
C PHE A 340 -15.40 3.32 -9.15
N ILE A 341 -15.12 4.60 -8.89
CA ILE A 341 -14.53 5.10 -7.63
C ILE A 341 -15.44 4.81 -6.43
N LEU A 342 -16.75 4.91 -6.63
CA LEU A 342 -17.76 4.65 -5.60
C LEU A 342 -18.37 3.25 -5.72
N GLN A 343 -17.72 2.31 -6.41
CA GLN A 343 -18.30 0.97 -6.65
C GLN A 343 -18.63 0.20 -5.36
N ASP A 344 -17.86 0.44 -4.29
CA ASP A 344 -18.00 -0.20 -2.98
C ASP A 344 -18.81 0.67 -2.00
N TYR A 345 -19.31 1.83 -2.46
CA TYR A 345 -20.15 2.72 -1.66
C TYR A 345 -21.58 2.15 -1.58
N PRO A 346 -22.18 2.00 -0.39
CA PRO A 346 -23.39 1.17 -0.22
C PRO A 346 -24.65 1.73 -0.87
N LYS A 347 -24.78 3.05 -1.00
CA LYS A 347 -25.95 3.74 -1.56
C LYS A 347 -25.56 4.59 -2.77
N VAL A 348 -25.11 3.93 -3.83
CA VAL A 348 -24.79 4.58 -5.10
C VAL A 348 -25.72 4.10 -6.21
N LEU A 349 -26.33 5.04 -6.93
CA LEU A 349 -27.09 4.79 -8.15
C LEU A 349 -26.21 5.16 -9.36
N LYS A 350 -25.81 4.16 -10.13
CA LYS A 350 -24.91 4.32 -11.29
C LYS A 350 -25.72 4.37 -12.59
N VAL A 351 -25.77 5.54 -13.21
CA VAL A 351 -26.57 5.81 -14.41
C VAL A 351 -25.65 6.03 -15.63
N PHE A 352 -25.99 5.43 -16.76
CA PHE A 352 -25.35 5.67 -18.05
C PHE A 352 -26.34 6.25 -19.07
N CYS A 353 -26.07 7.44 -19.60
CA CYS A 353 -26.91 8.09 -20.63
C CYS A 353 -26.27 8.00 -22.02
N TYR A 354 -26.96 7.37 -22.95
CA TYR A 354 -26.51 7.17 -24.33
C TYR A 354 -27.58 7.64 -25.33
N SER A 355 -27.19 7.81 -26.60
CA SER A 355 -28.11 8.24 -27.66
C SER A 355 -27.64 7.68 -29.00
N ASP A 356 -28.58 7.42 -29.91
CA ASP A 356 -28.22 7.24 -31.31
C ASP A 356 -27.59 8.53 -31.87
N ILE A 357 -26.79 8.37 -32.92
CA ILE A 357 -25.96 9.44 -33.48
C ILE A 357 -26.80 10.59 -34.05
N GLU A 358 -27.97 10.29 -34.61
CA GLU A 358 -28.86 11.27 -35.25
C GLU A 358 -29.44 12.21 -34.19
N ASN A 359 -29.97 11.65 -33.09
CA ASN A 359 -30.47 12.42 -31.96
C ASN A 359 -29.35 13.17 -31.23
N ALA A 360 -28.17 12.56 -31.09
CA ALA A 360 -27.01 13.22 -30.49
C ALA A 360 -26.55 14.45 -31.30
N VAL A 361 -26.48 14.32 -32.64
CA VAL A 361 -26.16 15.42 -33.55
C VAL A 361 -27.23 16.52 -33.46
N SER A 362 -28.51 16.14 -33.50
CA SER A 362 -29.62 17.10 -33.38
C SER A 362 -29.47 17.95 -32.13
N ARG A 363 -29.26 17.31 -30.97
CA ARG A 363 -29.07 17.99 -29.68
C ARG A 363 -27.82 18.86 -29.65
N CYS A 364 -26.69 18.36 -30.15
CA CYS A 364 -25.45 19.15 -30.24
C CYS A 364 -25.62 20.43 -31.06
N VAL A 365 -26.43 20.39 -32.12
CA VAL A 365 -26.71 21.56 -32.95
C VAL A 365 -27.68 22.52 -32.27
N SER A 366 -28.81 22.02 -31.79
CA SER A 366 -29.89 22.87 -31.25
C SER A 366 -29.58 23.44 -29.88
N GLU A 367 -28.98 22.66 -28.99
CA GLU A 367 -28.79 23.04 -27.58
C GLU A 367 -27.36 23.49 -27.29
N TYR A 368 -26.35 22.88 -27.94
CA TYR A 368 -24.94 23.19 -27.65
C TYR A 368 -24.34 24.18 -28.65
N GLY A 369 -25.08 24.57 -29.69
CA GLY A 369 -24.66 25.54 -30.69
C GLY A 369 -23.52 25.06 -31.60
N ILE A 370 -23.30 23.74 -31.69
CA ILE A 370 -22.26 23.17 -32.55
C ILE A 370 -22.74 23.21 -34.01
N LYS A 371 -21.88 23.65 -34.93
CA LYS A 371 -22.19 23.60 -36.36
C LYS A 371 -22.46 22.15 -36.79
N ARG A 372 -23.55 21.93 -37.55
CA ARG A 372 -24.00 20.59 -37.97
C ARG A 372 -22.90 19.75 -38.64
N GLU A 373 -22.12 20.39 -39.49
CA GLU A 373 -20.95 19.82 -40.19
C GLU A 373 -19.87 19.27 -39.24
N ASN A 374 -19.73 19.86 -38.05
CA ASN A 374 -18.71 19.46 -37.07
C ASN A 374 -19.26 18.54 -35.97
N ALA A 375 -20.58 18.50 -35.77
CA ALA A 375 -21.22 17.86 -34.63
C ALA A 375 -20.85 16.37 -34.48
N GLU A 376 -20.94 15.59 -35.56
CA GLU A 376 -20.62 14.16 -35.51
C GLU A 376 -19.14 13.91 -35.19
N SER A 377 -18.24 14.69 -35.80
CA SER A 377 -16.79 14.59 -35.56
C SER A 377 -16.44 14.88 -34.10
N GLU A 378 -17.10 15.87 -33.51
CA GLU A 378 -16.88 16.30 -32.13
C GLU A 378 -17.44 15.27 -31.13
N ILE A 379 -18.62 14.69 -31.41
CA ILE A 379 -19.20 13.58 -30.64
C ILE A 379 -18.22 12.40 -30.58
N ARG A 380 -17.73 11.96 -31.74
CA ARG A 380 -16.78 10.83 -31.84
C ARG A 380 -15.49 11.13 -31.07
N ARG A 381 -14.94 12.34 -31.20
CA ARG A 381 -13.72 12.78 -30.52
C ARG A 381 -13.88 12.75 -29.00
N ILE A 382 -14.96 13.34 -28.47
CA ILE A 382 -15.19 13.42 -27.03
C ILE A 382 -15.50 12.03 -26.45
N ASN A 383 -16.31 11.21 -27.13
CA ASN A 383 -16.62 9.85 -26.67
C ASN A 383 -15.37 8.99 -26.64
N ARG A 384 -14.52 9.06 -27.69
CA ARG A 384 -13.22 8.38 -27.68
C ARG A 384 -12.38 8.80 -26.47
N ASN A 385 -12.25 10.10 -26.19
CA ASN A 385 -11.48 10.55 -25.04
C ASN A 385 -12.06 10.04 -23.70
N ARG A 386 -13.39 9.95 -23.57
CA ARG A 386 -14.04 9.38 -22.37
C ARG A 386 -13.79 7.89 -22.22
N ILE A 387 -13.88 7.13 -23.32
CA ILE A 387 -13.57 5.69 -23.36
C ILE A 387 -12.12 5.46 -22.93
N HIS A 388 -11.16 6.12 -23.58
CA HIS A 388 -9.74 5.96 -23.30
C HIS A 388 -9.41 6.30 -21.84
N HIS A 389 -9.93 7.41 -21.33
CA HIS A 389 -9.73 7.81 -19.94
C HIS A 389 -10.32 6.78 -18.95
N TYR A 390 -11.54 6.30 -19.19
CA TYR A 390 -12.17 5.32 -18.32
C TYR A 390 -11.45 3.97 -18.36
N GLU A 391 -11.15 3.46 -19.55
CA GLU A 391 -10.46 2.17 -19.71
C GLU A 391 -9.04 2.20 -19.14
N TYR A 392 -8.32 3.32 -19.31
CA TYR A 392 -6.98 3.51 -18.74
C TYR A 392 -6.99 3.39 -17.21
N TYR A 393 -7.86 4.16 -16.53
CA TYR A 393 -7.86 4.20 -15.06
C TYR A 393 -8.63 3.07 -14.40
N THR A 394 -9.61 2.46 -15.05
CA THR A 394 -10.47 1.45 -14.41
C THR A 394 -10.15 0.03 -14.86
N GLY A 395 -9.45 -0.14 -16.00
CA GLY A 395 -9.29 -1.42 -16.68
C GLY A 395 -10.62 -2.02 -17.19
N ARG A 396 -11.73 -1.27 -17.13
CA ARG A 396 -13.08 -1.72 -17.50
C ARG A 396 -13.54 -1.04 -18.78
N LYS A 397 -14.34 -1.77 -19.57
CA LYS A 397 -14.97 -1.24 -20.76
C LYS A 397 -16.03 -0.19 -20.40
N TRP A 398 -15.92 0.99 -20.99
CA TRP A 398 -16.89 2.07 -20.80
C TRP A 398 -18.22 1.73 -21.48
N GLY A 399 -19.34 1.97 -20.79
CA GLY A 399 -20.68 1.61 -21.28
C GLY A 399 -21.05 0.12 -21.17
N GLU A 400 -20.24 -0.71 -20.49
CA GLU A 400 -20.59 -2.10 -20.21
C GLU A 400 -21.78 -2.18 -19.21
N PRO A 401 -22.92 -2.82 -19.57
CA PRO A 401 -24.13 -2.83 -18.74
C PRO A 401 -23.93 -3.29 -17.30
N HIS A 402 -23.06 -4.29 -17.07
CA HIS A 402 -22.82 -4.85 -15.73
C HIS A 402 -22.20 -3.85 -14.74
N HIS A 403 -21.69 -2.71 -15.20
CA HIS A 403 -21.10 -1.69 -14.31
C HIS A 403 -22.12 -0.65 -13.83
N TYR A 404 -23.28 -0.55 -14.49
CA TYR A 404 -24.32 0.44 -14.23
C TYR A 404 -25.59 -0.20 -13.68
N ASN A 405 -26.34 0.53 -12.88
CA ASN A 405 -27.65 0.09 -12.40
C ASN A 405 -28.75 0.41 -13.40
N LEU A 406 -28.58 1.50 -14.16
CA LEU A 406 -29.56 1.99 -15.13
C LEU A 406 -28.86 2.56 -16.35
N MET A 407 -29.24 2.11 -17.54
CA MET A 407 -28.80 2.68 -18.81
C MET A 407 -30.01 3.28 -19.53
N LEU A 408 -29.90 4.53 -19.97
CA LEU A 408 -30.98 5.28 -20.58
C LEU A 408 -30.58 5.76 -21.97
N ASN A 409 -31.39 5.37 -22.97
CA ASN A 409 -31.34 6.00 -24.29
C ASN A 409 -32.14 7.30 -24.24
N THR A 410 -31.45 8.42 -24.06
CA THR A 410 -32.05 9.76 -24.00
C THR A 410 -32.21 10.40 -25.38
N GLY A 411 -31.92 9.67 -26.46
CA GLY A 411 -32.35 10.03 -27.81
C GLY A 411 -33.85 9.76 -28.01
N THR A 412 -34.34 8.65 -27.47
CA THR A 412 -35.76 8.24 -27.57
C THR A 412 -36.58 8.56 -26.32
N ILE A 413 -35.97 8.53 -25.13
CA ILE A 413 -36.63 8.87 -23.86
C ILE A 413 -36.36 10.35 -23.55
N SER A 414 -37.41 11.13 -23.27
CA SER A 414 -37.25 12.54 -22.90
C SER A 414 -36.50 12.71 -21.57
N LEU A 415 -35.77 13.83 -21.42
CA LEU A 415 -35.01 14.09 -20.20
C LEU A 415 -35.90 14.20 -18.95
N GLU A 416 -37.14 14.69 -19.10
CA GLU A 416 -38.13 14.75 -18.02
C GLU A 416 -38.54 13.35 -17.56
N THR A 417 -38.76 12.45 -18.51
CA THR A 417 -39.12 11.05 -18.23
C THR A 417 -37.96 10.32 -17.56
N ALA A 418 -36.75 10.50 -18.08
CA ALA A 418 -35.51 9.99 -17.49
C ALA A 418 -35.30 10.52 -16.06
N CYS A 419 -35.50 11.83 -15.85
CA CYS A 419 -35.37 12.49 -14.56
C CYS A 419 -36.38 11.92 -13.54
N LYS A 420 -37.64 11.74 -13.96
CA LYS A 420 -38.66 11.13 -13.10
C LYS A 420 -38.28 9.71 -12.70
N LEU A 421 -37.84 8.89 -13.64
CA LEU A 421 -37.46 7.50 -13.39
C LEU A 421 -36.29 7.39 -12.41
N ILE A 422 -35.24 8.20 -12.60
CA ILE A 422 -34.09 8.24 -11.68
C ILE A 422 -34.52 8.75 -10.29
N LYS A 423 -35.37 9.78 -10.23
CA LYS A 423 -35.91 10.32 -8.97
C LYS A 423 -36.72 9.27 -8.21
N ASP A 424 -37.54 8.49 -8.90
CA ASP A 424 -38.33 7.42 -8.29
C ASP A 424 -37.44 6.30 -7.75
N ILE A 425 -36.38 5.91 -8.48
CA ILE A 425 -35.39 4.96 -7.97
C ILE A 425 -34.67 5.53 -6.74
N TYR A 426 -34.19 6.78 -6.82
CA TYR A 426 -33.49 7.46 -5.73
C TYR A 426 -34.31 7.51 -4.43
N ARG A 427 -35.63 7.77 -4.52
CA ARG A 427 -36.51 7.84 -3.35
C ARG A 427 -36.80 6.50 -2.69
N ASN A 428 -36.59 5.39 -3.41
CA ASN A 428 -36.86 4.03 -2.94
C ASN A 428 -35.59 3.28 -2.47
N MET A 429 -34.42 3.93 -2.46
CA MET A 429 -33.13 3.41 -1.92
C MET A 429 -32.90 3.85 -0.48
#